data_AF-A0A3M1CSG7-F1
#
_entry.id   AF-A0A3M1CSG7-F1
#
_cell.length_a   1.000
_cell.length_b   1.000
_cell.length_c   1.000
_cell.angle_alpha   90.00
_cell.angle_beta   90.00
_cell.angle_gamma   90.00
#
_symmetry.space_group_name_H-M   'P 1'
#
loop_
_entity.id
_entity.type
_entity.pdbx_description
1 polymer ?
#
loop_
_entity_poly.entity_id
_entity_poly.type
_entity_poly.pdbx_seq_one_letter_code
_entity_poly.pdbx_strand_id
1 'polypeptide(L)'
;MAGTETTCPLAADRPFDRVALRSGLRRVGIHRVVVGDGPPEEAPGVSWPLRAGLAGTGAALGVGLLAAIRRLGIGAGRASLLLAAWLLTPLLARADLDAALQACRIIADHPLWWAPGLPLCLSAAGVGLALQGRFVRPSAPLPRWAVPVAGLLAGLPVPLATGWAGLAALPLGAGAAVVLAAVARRLGPAADRAVAGAAVFGLGAGVVAALLAPRWWVAVPLTEGAAVLLALLVWANVRAREVRAFNLVSLACVVGAVALAEQALTWTATGLSLVGVSSRTAAAPAPGAADDLGTAFHSFEALEHTRQFQRYPIQDYPVAPPPRSAAIRIAAVGGSSTAGAYQNDDIDQFWPADLDRILGPEVQVINQGVGGWTSLHVRRYLETRQDIVDADIIVAYLGHNDLLTESPRPYRQLYETWAAGGSPSTAISRLLGDVRLYQLLRFSIQALVGVGTGPAVPLPDARDNLQAIAELQRRRGGRLLLVTEGLSPDPAAMAPYGRMMAELAAESPDVAWLDGAALLADPARTGLFLDDCHLTRQGHELLASAIAETLRQLGWVP
;
A
#
# COMPACT_ATOMS: atom_id res chain seq x y z
N MET A 1 -11.92 63.36 -3.82
CA MET A 1 -11.40 62.43 -2.80
C MET A 1 -11.00 61.16 -3.52
N ALA A 2 -9.69 60.89 -3.54
CA ALA A 2 -9.11 59.78 -4.26
C ALA A 2 -9.44 58.46 -3.55
N GLY A 3 -9.97 57.49 -4.29
CA GLY A 3 -10.18 56.12 -3.81
C GLY A 3 -8.86 55.36 -3.88
N THR A 4 -8.39 54.90 -2.72
CA THR A 4 -7.26 53.98 -2.61
C THR A 4 -7.71 52.59 -3.02
N GLU A 5 -7.26 52.13 -4.19
CA GLU A 5 -7.25 50.72 -4.56
C GLU A 5 -6.32 49.96 -3.60
N THR A 6 -6.89 49.22 -2.66
CA THR A 6 -6.17 48.17 -1.94
C THR A 6 -6.06 46.96 -2.84
N THR A 7 -5.00 46.91 -3.64
CA THR A 7 -4.52 45.67 -4.25
C THR A 7 -4.07 44.73 -3.13
N CYS A 8 -4.87 43.69 -2.87
CA CYS A 8 -4.45 42.58 -2.02
C CYS A 8 -3.31 41.85 -2.73
N PRO A 9 -2.11 41.72 -2.16
CA PRO A 9 -1.03 41.00 -2.81
C PRO A 9 -1.41 39.52 -2.83
N LEU A 10 -1.71 39.02 -4.03
CA LEU A 10 -1.84 37.60 -4.33
C LEU A 10 -0.66 36.86 -3.70
N ALA A 11 -0.97 35.92 -2.81
CA ALA A 11 -0.02 35.03 -2.15
C ALA A 11 0.55 33.99 -3.13
N ALA A 12 1.18 34.43 -4.21
CA ALA A 12 1.65 33.57 -5.30
C ALA A 12 3.14 33.15 -5.20
N ASP A 13 3.87 33.57 -4.17
CA ASP A 13 5.32 33.31 -4.05
C ASP A 13 5.71 32.51 -2.82
N ARG A 14 4.84 31.59 -2.36
CA ARG A 14 5.30 30.57 -1.41
C ARG A 14 5.93 29.42 -2.20
N PRO A 15 7.25 29.16 -2.05
CA PRO A 15 7.94 28.08 -2.76
C PRO A 15 7.34 26.69 -2.45
N PHE A 16 6.60 26.55 -1.35
CA PHE A 16 5.88 25.33 -0.97
C PHE A 16 4.71 24.99 -1.90
N ASP A 17 3.98 25.99 -2.43
CA ASP A 17 2.81 25.73 -3.29
C ASP A 17 3.22 25.23 -4.67
N ARG A 18 4.37 25.68 -5.19
CA ARG A 18 4.94 25.18 -6.45
C ARG A 18 5.47 23.74 -6.33
N VAL A 19 6.00 23.36 -5.16
CA VAL A 19 6.46 21.97 -4.91
C VAL A 19 5.27 21.01 -4.79
N ALA A 20 4.18 21.44 -4.15
CA ALA A 20 2.93 20.69 -4.07
C ALA A 20 2.25 20.56 -5.45
N LEU A 21 2.21 21.63 -6.25
CA LEU A 21 1.68 21.60 -7.62
C LEU A 21 2.48 20.64 -8.52
N ARG A 22 3.82 20.73 -8.51
CA ARG A 22 4.70 19.77 -9.22
C ARG A 22 4.54 18.33 -8.73
N SER A 23 3.99 18.13 -7.53
CA SER A 23 3.62 16.82 -6.98
C SER A 23 2.35 16.26 -7.56
N GLY A 24 1.28 17.05 -7.53
CA GLY A 24 -0.03 16.67 -8.03
C GLY A 24 0.01 16.35 -9.52
N LEU A 25 0.68 17.19 -10.33
CA LEU A 25 0.76 17.03 -11.78
C LEU A 25 1.39 15.70 -12.23
N ARG A 26 2.35 15.18 -11.45
CA ARG A 26 2.98 13.88 -11.74
C ARG A 26 2.08 12.69 -11.44
N ARG A 27 1.25 12.75 -10.40
CA ARG A 27 0.32 11.67 -10.06
C ARG A 27 -0.74 11.45 -11.13
N VAL A 28 -1.06 12.51 -11.89
CA VAL A 28 -2.04 12.48 -12.98
C VAL A 28 -1.42 12.42 -14.39
N GLY A 29 -0.12 12.14 -14.50
CA GLY A 29 0.56 11.94 -15.79
C GLY A 29 0.80 13.20 -16.63
N ILE A 30 0.74 14.40 -16.04
CA ILE A 30 0.94 15.68 -16.75
C ILE A 30 2.39 16.15 -16.54
N HIS A 31 3.15 16.20 -17.63
CA HIS A 31 4.59 16.52 -17.59
C HIS A 31 4.92 18.01 -17.67
N ARG A 32 3.96 18.85 -18.08
CA ARG A 32 4.12 20.28 -18.28
C ARG A 32 2.81 21.01 -18.00
N VAL A 33 2.85 22.04 -17.17
CA VAL A 33 1.70 22.94 -16.95
C VAL A 33 2.15 24.39 -17.08
N VAL A 34 1.36 25.17 -17.81
CA VAL A 34 1.50 26.61 -17.93
C VAL A 34 0.50 27.24 -16.97
N VAL A 35 0.99 28.00 -15.99
CA VAL A 35 0.14 28.76 -15.06
C VAL A 35 0.29 30.24 -15.39
N GLY A 36 -0.74 30.83 -16.00
CA GLY A 36 -0.74 32.22 -16.48
C GLY A 36 0.22 32.46 -17.65
N ASP A 37 0.73 33.70 -17.78
CA ASP A 37 1.72 34.07 -18.81
C ASP A 37 3.16 33.69 -18.45
N GLY A 38 3.35 32.93 -17.37
CA GLY A 38 4.65 32.47 -16.90
C GLY A 38 5.25 31.35 -17.77
N PRO A 39 6.58 31.15 -17.73
CA PRO A 39 7.20 30.02 -18.40
C PRO A 39 6.65 28.69 -17.85
N PRO A 40 6.40 27.69 -18.70
CA PRO A 40 5.86 26.39 -18.28
C PRO A 40 6.70 25.76 -17.18
N GLU A 41 6.05 25.30 -16.12
CA GLU A 41 6.72 24.51 -15.09
C GLU A 41 6.80 23.05 -15.56
N GLU A 42 8.03 22.57 -15.75
CA GLU A 42 8.33 21.19 -16.11
C GLU A 42 8.66 20.38 -14.85
N ALA A 43 8.07 19.19 -14.73
CA ALA A 43 8.45 18.27 -13.67
C ALA A 43 9.93 17.86 -13.84
N PRO A 44 10.81 18.00 -12.82
CA PRO A 44 12.24 17.76 -12.98
C PRO A 44 12.51 16.31 -13.42
N GLY A 45 12.94 16.13 -14.66
CA GLY A 45 13.35 14.84 -15.18
C GLY A 45 14.65 14.36 -14.54
N VAL A 46 14.78 13.05 -14.31
CA VAL A 46 16.06 12.47 -13.91
C VAL A 46 17.10 12.81 -14.97
N SER A 47 18.19 13.48 -14.57
CA SER A 47 19.21 13.95 -15.49
C SER A 47 19.81 12.77 -16.26
N TRP A 48 20.02 12.95 -17.57
CA TRP A 48 20.64 11.93 -18.43
C TRP A 48 21.95 11.35 -17.87
N PRO A 49 22.84 12.14 -17.22
CA PRO A 49 24.05 11.60 -16.59
C PRO A 49 23.78 10.57 -15.50
N LEU A 50 22.72 10.74 -14.69
CA LEU A 50 22.38 9.78 -13.63
C LEU A 50 21.84 8.47 -14.23
N ARG A 51 21.02 8.55 -15.28
CA ARG A 51 20.53 7.37 -16.01
C ARG A 51 21.67 6.61 -16.68
N ALA A 52 22.60 7.34 -17.30
CA ALA A 52 23.78 6.76 -17.93
C ALA A 52 24.71 6.12 -16.89
N GLY A 53 24.89 6.74 -15.73
CA GLY A 53 25.69 6.20 -14.62
C GLY A 53 25.14 4.89 -14.05
N LEU A 54 23.82 4.82 -13.83
CA LEU A 54 23.16 3.61 -13.35
C LEU A 54 23.21 2.47 -14.39
N ALA A 55 22.95 2.80 -15.66
CA ALA A 55 23.05 1.83 -16.76
C ALA A 55 24.50 1.32 -16.95
N GLY A 56 25.49 2.22 -16.88
CA GLY A 56 26.91 1.87 -16.98
C GLY A 56 27.38 0.98 -15.83
N THR A 57 26.94 1.27 -14.61
CA THR A 57 27.27 0.45 -13.43
C THR A 57 26.66 -0.95 -13.53
N GLY A 58 25.39 -1.06 -13.95
CA GLY A 58 24.73 -2.34 -14.20
C GLY A 58 25.42 -3.16 -15.29
N ALA A 59 25.82 -2.51 -16.39
CA ALA A 59 26.54 -3.17 -17.48
C ALA A 59 27.93 -3.66 -17.06
N ALA A 60 28.69 -2.85 -16.32
CA ALA A 60 30.01 -3.24 -15.82
C ALA A 60 29.95 -4.44 -14.86
N LEU A 61 28.96 -4.46 -13.96
CA LEU A 61 28.73 -5.58 -13.04
C LEU A 61 28.26 -6.84 -13.79
N GLY A 62 27.39 -6.70 -14.79
CA GLY A 62 26.95 -7.81 -15.65
C GLY A 62 28.09 -8.44 -16.46
N VAL A 63 28.97 -7.61 -17.04
CA VAL A 63 30.18 -8.08 -17.76
C VAL A 63 31.16 -8.74 -16.80
N GLY A 64 31.36 -8.17 -15.60
CA GLY A 64 32.19 -8.77 -14.56
C GLY A 64 31.68 -10.15 -14.11
N LEU A 65 30.36 -10.30 -13.98
CA LEU A 65 29.70 -11.54 -13.61
C LEU A 65 29.78 -12.59 -14.75
N LEU A 66 29.53 -12.20 -16.00
CA LEU A 66 29.68 -13.08 -17.18
C LEU A 66 31.11 -13.59 -17.35
N ALA A 67 32.10 -12.69 -17.19
CA ALA A 67 33.51 -13.05 -17.24
C ALA A 67 33.91 -14.00 -16.09
N ALA A 68 33.34 -13.80 -14.89
CA ALA A 68 33.52 -14.69 -13.76
C ALA A 68 32.91 -16.07 -14.05
N ILE A 69 31.65 -16.13 -14.48
CA ILE A 69 30.94 -17.37 -14.81
C ILE A 69 31.66 -18.19 -15.89
N ARG A 70 32.13 -17.54 -16.96
CA ARG A 70 32.87 -18.21 -18.05
C ARG A 70 34.23 -18.75 -17.59
N ARG A 71 34.90 -18.06 -16.66
CA ARG A 71 36.16 -18.52 -16.05
C ARG A 71 35.97 -19.66 -15.03
N LEU A 72 34.76 -19.82 -14.50
CA LEU A 72 34.43 -20.83 -13.49
C LEU A 72 34.01 -22.19 -14.09
N GLY A 73 33.98 -22.34 -15.41
CA GLY A 73 33.55 -23.58 -16.07
C GLY A 73 32.09 -23.97 -15.79
N ILE A 74 31.29 -23.03 -15.28
CA ILE A 74 29.87 -23.25 -14.99
C ILE A 74 29.17 -23.42 -16.34
N GLY A 75 28.59 -24.59 -16.57
CA GLY A 75 27.86 -24.90 -17.80
C GLY A 75 26.80 -23.84 -18.08
N ALA A 76 26.64 -23.48 -19.36
CA ALA A 76 25.84 -22.35 -19.83
C ALA A 76 24.41 -22.30 -19.25
N GLY A 77 23.81 -23.44 -18.87
CA GLY A 77 22.48 -23.51 -18.22
C GLY A 77 22.43 -23.02 -16.77
N ARG A 78 23.48 -23.23 -15.96
CA ARG A 78 23.55 -22.72 -14.57
C ARG A 78 23.98 -21.26 -14.53
N ALA A 79 24.84 -20.89 -15.48
CA ALA A 79 25.23 -19.52 -15.77
C ALA A 79 24.01 -18.64 -16.09
N SER A 80 23.13 -19.12 -16.96
CA SER A 80 21.93 -18.39 -17.40
C SER A 80 20.87 -18.25 -16.31
N LEU A 81 20.76 -19.18 -15.34
CA LEU A 81 19.89 -19.01 -14.16
C LEU A 81 20.38 -17.90 -13.22
N LEU A 82 21.68 -17.85 -12.94
CA LEU A 82 22.28 -16.78 -12.12
C LEU A 82 22.25 -15.43 -12.86
N LEU A 83 22.50 -15.44 -14.17
CA LEU A 83 22.40 -14.24 -14.99
C LEU A 83 20.95 -13.78 -15.17
N ALA A 84 19.97 -14.69 -15.25
CA ALA A 84 18.56 -14.34 -15.33
C ALA A 84 18.09 -13.69 -14.04
N ALA A 85 18.44 -14.24 -12.87
CA ALA A 85 18.13 -13.61 -11.58
C ALA A 85 18.74 -12.20 -11.47
N TRP A 86 19.91 -11.98 -12.06
CA TRP A 86 20.65 -10.71 -11.99
C TRP A 86 20.30 -9.70 -13.10
N LEU A 87 19.94 -10.15 -14.30
CA LEU A 87 19.45 -9.33 -15.43
C LEU A 87 17.97 -8.99 -15.26
N LEU A 88 17.22 -9.83 -14.54
CA LEU A 88 15.92 -9.44 -14.04
C LEU A 88 16.09 -8.23 -13.12
N THR A 89 17.10 -8.17 -12.24
CA THR A 89 17.29 -7.06 -11.26
C THR A 89 17.22 -5.63 -11.84
N PRO A 90 17.87 -5.27 -12.97
CA PRO A 90 17.70 -3.97 -13.60
C PRO A 90 16.40 -3.83 -14.41
N LEU A 91 15.77 -4.92 -14.88
CA LEU A 91 14.39 -4.88 -15.37
C LEU A 91 13.39 -4.66 -14.22
N LEU A 92 13.71 -5.16 -13.02
CA LEU A 92 13.00 -4.85 -11.77
C LEU A 92 13.20 -3.38 -11.38
N ALA A 93 14.40 -2.84 -11.61
CA ALA A 93 14.71 -1.44 -11.32
C ALA A 93 14.23 -0.45 -12.39
N ARG A 94 13.87 -0.92 -13.60
CA ARG A 94 13.35 -0.08 -14.70
C ARG A 94 11.83 0.08 -14.64
N ALA A 95 11.13 -0.92 -14.09
CA ALA A 95 9.70 -0.85 -13.77
C ALA A 95 9.38 0.18 -12.68
N ASP A 96 10.41 0.75 -12.07
CA ASP A 96 10.27 1.57 -10.88
C ASP A 96 11.01 2.90 -10.99
N LEU A 97 10.97 3.58 -12.13
CA LEU A 97 11.44 4.97 -12.13
C LEU A 97 10.47 5.85 -11.33
N ASP A 98 9.17 5.59 -11.36
CA ASP A 98 8.16 6.40 -10.67
C ASP A 98 8.02 6.06 -9.17
N ALA A 99 8.10 4.80 -8.74
CA ALA A 99 8.18 4.50 -7.30
C ALA A 99 9.62 4.56 -6.76
N ALA A 100 10.69 4.52 -7.58
CA ALA A 100 11.99 5.05 -7.16
C ALA A 100 11.98 6.57 -7.06
N LEU A 101 11.20 7.29 -7.87
CA LEU A 101 11.01 8.74 -7.73
C LEU A 101 10.11 9.08 -6.53
N GLN A 102 9.09 8.28 -6.24
CA GLN A 102 8.22 8.40 -5.07
C GLN A 102 8.97 7.97 -3.80
N ALA A 103 9.84 6.96 -3.88
CA ALA A 103 10.84 6.65 -2.87
C ALA A 103 11.84 7.81 -2.74
N CYS A 104 12.40 8.37 -3.83
CA CYS A 104 13.28 9.55 -3.79
C CYS A 104 12.58 10.78 -3.18
N ARG A 105 11.25 10.88 -3.30
CA ARG A 105 10.42 11.94 -2.73
C ARG A 105 10.12 11.72 -1.26
N ILE A 106 9.74 10.51 -0.86
CA ILE A 106 9.67 10.06 0.53
C ILE A 106 11.06 10.22 1.21
N ILE A 107 12.15 10.03 0.46
CA ILE A 107 13.56 10.22 0.85
C ILE A 107 13.96 11.72 0.92
N ALA A 108 13.30 12.60 0.16
CA ALA A 108 13.51 14.05 0.21
C ALA A 108 12.71 14.72 1.33
N ASP A 109 11.50 14.22 1.61
CA ASP A 109 10.57 14.74 2.62
C ASP A 109 10.83 14.13 4.03
N HIS A 110 11.49 12.97 4.11
CA HIS A 110 11.99 12.37 5.35
C HIS A 110 13.51 12.13 5.25
N PRO A 111 14.36 12.78 6.08
CA PRO A 111 15.81 12.71 5.93
C PRO A 111 16.37 11.38 6.44
N LEU A 112 16.22 10.30 5.66
CA LEU A 112 16.91 9.03 5.86
C LEU A 112 17.58 8.62 4.56
N TRP A 113 18.65 9.34 4.29
CA TRP A 113 19.44 9.30 3.09
C TRP A 113 20.35 8.05 3.08
N TRP A 114 19.93 7.01 2.32
CA TRP A 114 20.76 5.91 1.74
C TRP A 114 20.68 4.52 2.41
N ALA A 115 19.66 4.27 3.26
CA ALA A 115 19.66 3.17 4.23
C ALA A 115 19.64 1.70 3.73
N PRO A 116 19.10 1.32 2.56
CA PRO A 116 19.18 -0.10 2.14
C PRO A 116 19.97 -0.36 0.85
N GLY A 117 19.91 0.53 -0.14
CA GLY A 117 20.40 0.24 -1.50
C GLY A 117 21.92 0.22 -1.63
N LEU A 118 22.60 1.23 -1.09
CA LEU A 118 24.06 1.33 -1.19
C LEU A 118 24.78 0.25 -0.34
N PRO A 119 24.32 -0.10 0.87
CA PRO A 119 24.80 -1.24 1.66
C PRO A 119 24.74 -2.59 0.95
N LEU A 120 23.61 -2.91 0.31
CA LEU A 120 23.43 -4.17 -0.41
C LEU A 120 24.33 -4.23 -1.65
N CYS A 121 24.44 -3.13 -2.40
CA CYS A 121 25.32 -3.04 -3.55
C CYS A 121 26.80 -3.11 -3.17
N LEU A 122 27.23 -2.46 -2.08
CA LEU A 122 28.62 -2.50 -1.60
C LEU A 122 28.97 -3.82 -0.90
N SER A 123 28.03 -4.44 -0.19
CA SER A 123 28.23 -5.77 0.42
C SER A 123 28.26 -6.85 -0.65
N ALA A 124 27.39 -6.78 -1.67
CA ALA A 124 27.43 -7.66 -2.82
C ALA A 124 28.70 -7.43 -3.67
N ALA A 125 29.17 -6.19 -3.82
CA ALA A 125 30.44 -5.89 -4.49
C ALA A 125 31.65 -6.37 -3.67
N GLY A 126 31.64 -6.23 -2.35
CA GLY A 126 32.69 -6.69 -1.45
C GLY A 126 32.78 -8.22 -1.37
N VAL A 127 31.63 -8.90 -1.26
CA VAL A 127 31.53 -10.37 -1.34
C VAL A 127 31.91 -10.83 -2.75
N GLY A 128 31.47 -10.13 -3.78
CA GLY A 128 31.83 -10.37 -5.18
C GLY A 128 33.34 -10.29 -5.42
N LEU A 129 34.00 -9.24 -4.94
CA LEU A 129 35.45 -9.03 -5.05
C LEU A 129 36.26 -10.04 -4.21
N ALA A 130 35.79 -10.38 -3.00
CA ALA A 130 36.41 -11.39 -2.15
C ALA A 130 36.28 -12.81 -2.73
N LEU A 131 35.15 -13.13 -3.36
CA LEU A 131 34.96 -14.36 -4.11
C LEU A 131 35.78 -14.35 -5.42
N GLN A 132 35.85 -13.23 -6.14
CA GLN A 132 36.67 -13.06 -7.35
C GLN A 132 38.16 -13.30 -7.08
N GLY A 133 38.70 -12.73 -5.99
CA GLY A 133 40.10 -12.91 -5.61
C GLY A 133 40.46 -14.37 -5.31
N ARG A 134 39.49 -15.14 -4.87
CA ARG A 134 39.66 -16.55 -4.49
C ARG A 134 39.52 -17.52 -5.65
N PHE A 135 38.62 -17.23 -6.60
CA PHE A 135 38.43 -18.04 -7.79
C PHE A 135 39.52 -17.84 -8.85
N VAL A 136 40.20 -16.69 -8.85
CA VAL A 136 41.31 -16.41 -9.79
C VAL A 136 42.63 -17.06 -9.34
N ARG A 137 42.86 -17.26 -8.04
CA ARG A 137 44.04 -17.98 -7.51
C ARG A 137 43.68 -18.74 -6.21
N PRO A 138 43.23 -20.01 -6.30
CA PRO A 138 42.80 -20.81 -5.16
C PRO A 138 43.84 -20.99 -4.05
N SER A 139 45.12 -20.80 -4.38
CA SER A 139 46.29 -21.05 -3.52
C SER A 139 46.92 -19.80 -2.91
N ALA A 140 46.51 -18.59 -3.28
CA ALA A 140 47.09 -17.38 -2.71
C ALA A 140 46.40 -17.04 -1.36
N PRO A 141 47.15 -16.93 -0.24
CA PRO A 141 46.56 -16.49 1.02
C PRO A 141 46.01 -15.07 0.87
N LEU A 142 44.76 -14.85 1.30
CA LEU A 142 44.18 -13.51 1.41
C LEU A 142 45.13 -12.63 2.23
N PRO A 143 45.51 -11.44 1.73
CA PRO A 143 46.38 -10.56 2.49
C PRO A 143 45.68 -10.21 3.81
N ARG A 144 46.45 -10.19 4.92
CA ARG A 144 45.92 -10.09 6.29
C ARG A 144 45.05 -8.86 6.53
N TRP A 145 45.18 -7.83 5.70
CA TRP A 145 44.38 -6.60 5.75
C TRP A 145 43.03 -6.69 5.03
N ALA A 146 42.81 -7.67 4.13
CA ALA A 146 41.57 -7.78 3.37
C ALA A 146 40.36 -8.17 4.23
N VAL A 147 40.58 -8.98 5.27
CA VAL A 147 39.53 -9.39 6.23
C VAL A 147 39.02 -8.20 7.07
N PRO A 148 39.88 -7.39 7.72
CA PRO A 148 39.39 -6.21 8.44
C PRO A 148 38.81 -5.15 7.51
N VAL A 149 39.34 -4.95 6.29
CA VAL A 149 38.76 -4.00 5.32
C VAL A 149 37.40 -4.46 4.82
N ALA A 150 37.22 -5.75 4.49
CA ALA A 150 35.93 -6.30 4.12
C ALA A 150 34.92 -6.22 5.29
N GLY A 151 35.36 -6.44 6.53
CA GLY A 151 34.53 -6.24 7.73
C GLY A 151 34.15 -4.78 7.97
N LEU A 152 35.05 -3.83 7.72
CA LEU A 152 34.76 -2.39 7.82
C LEU A 152 33.76 -1.95 6.75
N LEU A 153 33.94 -2.40 5.51
CA LEU A 153 33.04 -2.13 4.38
C LEU A 153 31.65 -2.77 4.56
N ALA A 154 31.59 -3.97 5.15
CA ALA A 154 30.33 -4.64 5.45
C ALA A 154 29.63 -4.06 6.71
N GLY A 155 30.36 -3.36 7.59
CA GLY A 155 29.84 -2.73 8.81
C GLY A 155 29.44 -1.26 8.64
N LEU A 156 29.93 -0.61 7.57
CA LEU A 156 29.55 0.75 7.14
C LEU A 156 28.04 1.04 7.01
N PRO A 157 27.14 0.06 6.77
CA PRO A 157 25.69 0.27 6.80
C PRO A 157 25.12 0.59 8.19
N VAL A 158 25.76 0.11 9.26
CA VAL A 158 25.25 0.20 10.63
C VAL A 158 25.24 1.64 11.17
N PRO A 159 26.31 2.46 11.02
CA PRO A 159 26.27 3.89 11.32
C PRO A 159 25.24 4.68 10.53
N LEU A 160 24.96 4.26 9.29
CA LEU A 160 24.04 4.97 8.40
C LEU A 160 22.57 4.74 8.78
N ALA A 161 22.24 3.57 9.34
CA ALA A 161 20.89 3.24 9.81
C ALA A 161 20.60 3.70 11.26
N THR A 162 21.64 3.95 12.06
CA THR A 162 21.50 4.17 13.53
C THR A 162 22.25 5.40 14.05
N GLY A 163 22.82 6.23 13.17
CA GLY A 163 23.54 7.45 13.51
C GLY A 163 24.86 7.21 14.25
N TRP A 164 25.22 8.12 15.16
CA TRP A 164 26.46 8.06 15.96
C TRP A 164 26.65 6.74 16.71
N ALA A 165 25.55 6.09 17.07
CA ALA A 165 25.59 4.84 17.81
C ALA A 165 26.11 3.67 16.95
N GLY A 166 25.75 3.63 15.66
CA GLY A 166 26.30 2.62 14.74
C GLY A 166 27.77 2.90 14.38
N LEU A 167 28.17 4.18 14.40
CA LEU A 167 29.57 4.60 14.26
C LEU A 167 30.42 4.11 15.43
N ALA A 168 29.87 4.14 16.66
CA ALA A 168 30.53 3.59 17.84
C ALA A 168 30.61 2.05 17.84
N ALA A 169 29.75 1.38 17.08
CA ALA A 169 29.69 -0.07 17.07
C ALA A 169 30.48 -0.75 15.94
N LEU A 170 30.89 0.01 14.92
CA LEU A 170 31.89 -0.40 13.93
C LEU A 170 33.17 -1.04 14.54
N PRO A 171 33.84 -0.42 15.54
CA PRO A 171 35.03 -1.02 16.14
C PRO A 171 34.73 -2.31 16.92
N LEU A 172 33.52 -2.45 17.48
CA LEU A 172 33.08 -3.68 18.15
C LEU A 172 32.82 -4.81 17.14
N GLY A 173 32.14 -4.50 16.03
CA GLY A 173 31.93 -5.43 14.92
C GLY A 173 33.25 -5.84 14.25
N ALA A 174 34.17 -4.91 14.07
CA ALA A 174 35.51 -5.18 13.55
C ALA A 174 36.34 -6.03 14.54
N GLY A 175 36.28 -5.74 15.84
CA GLY A 175 36.92 -6.54 16.89
C GLY A 175 36.39 -7.98 16.94
N ALA A 176 35.06 -8.13 16.87
CA ALA A 176 34.42 -9.43 16.76
C ALA A 176 34.89 -10.17 15.50
N ALA A 177 34.87 -9.52 14.33
CA ALA A 177 35.34 -10.11 13.07
C ALA A 177 36.79 -10.61 13.15
N VAL A 178 37.68 -9.90 13.85
CA VAL A 178 39.08 -10.31 14.07
C VAL A 178 39.18 -11.55 14.96
N VAL A 179 38.42 -11.60 16.06
CA VAL A 179 38.35 -12.76 16.96
C VAL A 179 37.78 -13.97 16.22
N LEU A 180 36.75 -13.76 15.41
CA LEU A 180 36.07 -14.80 14.65
C LEU A 180 36.89 -15.30 13.48
N ALA A 181 37.66 -14.42 12.83
CA ALA A 181 38.70 -14.82 11.89
C ALA A 181 39.84 -15.60 12.58
N ALA A 182 40.13 -15.35 13.86
CA ALA A 182 41.09 -16.14 14.63
C ALA A 182 40.54 -17.53 14.99
N VAL A 183 39.26 -17.63 15.34
CA VAL A 183 38.56 -18.90 15.59
C VAL A 183 38.42 -19.71 14.29
N ALA A 184 37.99 -19.09 13.19
CA ALA A 184 37.88 -19.72 11.88
C ALA A 184 39.24 -20.23 11.35
N ARG A 185 40.34 -19.54 11.67
CA ARG A 185 41.71 -20.01 11.38
C ARG A 185 42.05 -21.34 12.05
N ARG A 186 41.38 -21.70 13.15
CA ARG A 186 41.56 -22.99 13.85
C ARG A 186 40.68 -24.12 13.30
N LEU A 187 39.68 -23.84 12.46
CA LEU A 187 38.63 -24.80 12.05
C LEU A 187 38.82 -25.44 10.66
N GLY A 188 39.94 -25.22 9.97
CA GLY A 188 40.28 -25.99 8.75
C GLY A 188 40.39 -25.19 7.42
N PRO A 189 40.31 -25.87 6.26
CA PRO A 189 40.69 -25.30 4.97
C PRO A 189 39.85 -24.09 4.57
N ALA A 190 40.44 -23.23 3.74
CA ALA A 190 40.10 -21.82 3.69
C ALA A 190 38.65 -21.49 3.26
N ALA A 191 37.91 -22.42 2.65
CA ALA A 191 36.51 -22.22 2.25
C ALA A 191 35.57 -22.16 3.46
N ASP A 192 35.89 -22.89 4.54
CA ASP A 192 35.14 -22.86 5.79
C ASP A 192 35.31 -21.52 6.52
N ARG A 193 36.44 -20.84 6.28
CA ARG A 193 36.76 -19.56 6.92
C ARG A 193 35.96 -18.38 6.40
N ALA A 194 35.59 -18.39 5.12
CA ALA A 194 34.87 -17.28 4.51
C ALA A 194 33.38 -17.33 4.86
N VAL A 195 32.79 -18.53 4.87
CA VAL A 195 31.39 -18.72 5.29
C VAL A 195 31.25 -18.50 6.79
N ALA A 196 32.14 -19.06 7.61
CA ALA A 196 32.13 -18.81 9.04
C ALA A 196 32.38 -17.33 9.36
N GLY A 197 33.30 -16.67 8.66
CA GLY A 197 33.53 -15.24 8.80
C GLY A 197 32.31 -14.39 8.45
N ALA A 198 31.61 -14.71 7.36
CA ALA A 198 30.41 -13.99 6.93
C ALA A 198 29.23 -14.21 7.90
N ALA A 199 29.02 -15.45 8.36
CA ALA A 199 27.98 -15.80 9.31
C ALA A 199 28.16 -15.07 10.65
N VAL A 200 29.38 -15.07 11.19
CA VAL A 200 29.60 -14.46 12.50
C VAL A 200 29.82 -12.95 12.45
N PHE A 201 30.26 -12.39 11.30
CA PHE A 201 30.14 -10.95 11.07
C PHE A 201 28.68 -10.50 11.01
N GLY A 202 27.85 -11.27 10.29
CA GLY A 202 26.40 -11.07 10.24
C GLY A 202 25.79 -10.96 11.63
N LEU A 203 26.08 -11.94 12.51
CA LEU A 203 25.65 -12.00 13.92
C LEU A 203 26.21 -10.88 14.83
N GLY A 204 27.37 -10.31 14.49
CA GLY A 204 27.95 -9.22 15.27
C GLY A 204 27.32 -7.87 14.94
N ALA A 205 27.01 -7.65 13.65
CA ALA A 205 26.51 -6.39 13.14
C ALA A 205 25.05 -6.12 13.53
N GLY A 206 24.23 -7.15 13.63
CA GLY A 206 22.84 -7.03 14.03
C GLY A 206 22.61 -7.15 15.55
N VAL A 207 23.43 -7.84 16.35
CA VAL A 207 23.38 -7.65 17.83
C VAL A 207 23.58 -6.17 18.16
N VAL A 208 24.51 -5.54 17.46
CA VAL A 208 24.73 -4.09 17.52
C VAL A 208 23.51 -3.31 17.03
N ALA A 209 22.97 -3.60 15.84
CA ALA A 209 21.83 -2.84 15.32
C ALA A 209 20.55 -3.04 16.15
N ALA A 210 20.37 -4.19 16.80
CA ALA A 210 19.27 -4.49 17.73
C ALA A 210 19.32 -3.62 18.98
N LEU A 211 20.53 -3.39 19.52
CA LEU A 211 20.75 -2.53 20.69
C LEU A 211 20.53 -1.04 20.37
N LEU A 212 20.64 -0.65 19.09
CA LEU A 212 20.60 0.73 18.63
C LEU A 212 19.27 1.16 18.00
N ALA A 213 18.45 0.19 17.60
CA ALA A 213 17.08 0.41 17.12
C ALA A 213 16.09 -0.30 18.06
N PRO A 214 15.85 0.22 19.29
CA PRO A 214 15.11 -0.49 20.33
C PRO A 214 13.66 -0.80 19.96
N ARG A 215 13.10 -0.15 18.93
CA ARG A 215 11.77 -0.49 18.40
C ARG A 215 11.73 -1.79 17.60
N TRP A 216 12.87 -2.27 17.10
CA TRP A 216 12.98 -3.39 16.17
C TRP A 216 14.00 -4.45 16.63
N TRP A 217 14.32 -4.46 17.92
CA TRP A 217 15.39 -5.28 18.49
C TRP A 217 15.22 -6.78 18.25
N VAL A 218 14.00 -7.27 18.00
CA VAL A 218 13.71 -8.67 17.63
C VAL A 218 13.92 -8.94 16.14
N ALA A 219 13.60 -7.99 15.26
CA ALA A 219 13.73 -8.16 13.80
C ALA A 219 15.18 -8.43 13.38
N VAL A 220 16.12 -7.77 14.06
CA VAL A 220 17.53 -7.80 13.71
C VAL A 220 18.16 -9.18 13.94
N PRO A 221 18.12 -9.81 15.13
CA PRO A 221 18.69 -11.14 15.34
C PRO A 221 18.01 -12.22 14.48
N LEU A 222 16.72 -12.04 14.17
CA LEU A 222 16.01 -12.94 13.24
C LEU A 222 16.55 -12.80 11.81
N THR A 223 16.79 -11.57 11.34
CA THR A 223 17.39 -11.31 10.02
C THR A 223 18.81 -11.88 9.94
N GLU A 224 19.60 -11.73 11.00
CA GLU A 224 20.94 -12.34 11.07
C GLU A 224 20.88 -13.86 11.00
N GLY A 225 20.00 -14.49 11.78
CA GLY A 225 19.82 -15.92 11.75
C GLY A 225 19.42 -16.42 10.35
N ALA A 226 18.56 -15.69 9.64
CA ALA A 226 18.25 -15.98 8.25
C ALA A 226 19.49 -15.91 7.36
N ALA A 227 20.32 -14.88 7.51
CA ALA A 227 21.57 -14.71 6.76
C ALA A 227 22.59 -15.83 7.05
N VAL A 228 22.71 -16.27 8.30
CA VAL A 228 23.56 -17.40 8.71
C VAL A 228 23.11 -18.69 8.03
N LEU A 229 21.80 -18.96 8.01
CA LEU A 229 21.25 -20.13 7.34
C LEU A 229 21.46 -20.09 5.83
N LEU A 230 21.36 -18.92 5.19
CA LEU A 230 21.73 -18.76 3.78
C LEU A 230 23.23 -18.99 3.53
N ALA A 231 24.10 -18.53 4.43
CA ALA A 231 25.52 -18.80 4.35
C ALA A 231 25.83 -20.31 4.49
N LEU A 232 25.16 -20.99 5.43
CA LEU A 232 25.25 -22.44 5.61
C LEU A 232 24.72 -23.21 4.39
N LEU A 233 23.64 -22.73 3.77
CA LEU A 233 23.12 -23.28 2.52
C LEU A 233 24.16 -23.21 1.40
N VAL A 234 24.81 -22.05 1.22
CA VAL A 234 25.89 -21.88 0.23
C VAL A 234 27.05 -22.84 0.53
N TRP A 235 27.46 -22.96 1.79
CA TRP A 235 28.51 -23.90 2.20
C TRP A 235 28.14 -25.35 1.89
N ALA A 236 26.92 -25.77 2.24
CA ALA A 236 26.43 -27.11 1.99
C ALA A 236 26.44 -27.41 0.48
N ASN A 237 26.05 -26.44 -0.36
CA ASN A 237 26.04 -26.58 -1.82
C ASN A 237 27.46 -26.68 -2.41
N VAL A 238 28.41 -25.91 -1.90
CA VAL A 238 29.82 -26.01 -2.31
C VAL A 238 30.41 -27.37 -1.91
N ARG A 239 29.94 -27.95 -0.79
CA ARG A 239 30.39 -29.24 -0.26
C ARG A 239 29.37 -30.36 -0.43
N ALA A 240 28.56 -30.33 -1.49
CA ALA A 240 27.46 -31.28 -1.65
C ALA A 240 27.89 -32.76 -1.60
N ARG A 241 29.14 -33.06 -1.98
CA ARG A 241 29.72 -34.42 -1.92
C ARG A 241 30.22 -34.84 -0.53
N GLU A 242 30.53 -33.88 0.34
CA GLU A 242 31.12 -34.11 1.66
C GLU A 242 30.07 -34.06 2.78
N VAL A 243 28.97 -33.33 2.57
CA VAL A 243 27.88 -33.22 3.53
C VAL A 243 27.00 -34.46 3.47
N ARG A 244 27.12 -35.33 4.48
CA ARG A 244 26.18 -36.44 4.68
C ARG A 244 24.79 -35.86 4.89
N ALA A 245 23.81 -36.36 4.13
CA ALA A 245 22.46 -35.80 4.07
C ALA A 245 22.38 -34.35 3.53
N PHE A 246 23.22 -34.01 2.53
CA PHE A 246 23.22 -32.73 1.83
C PHE A 246 21.82 -32.16 1.52
N ASN A 247 20.90 -32.99 1.01
CA ASN A 247 19.54 -32.57 0.67
C ASN A 247 18.76 -32.11 1.92
N LEU A 248 18.87 -32.85 3.04
CA LEU A 248 18.19 -32.52 4.29
C LEU A 248 18.77 -31.24 4.91
N VAL A 249 20.11 -31.10 4.92
CA VAL A 249 20.79 -29.90 5.42
C VAL A 249 20.41 -28.67 4.61
N SER A 250 20.38 -28.78 3.28
CA SER A 250 20.00 -27.68 2.39
C SER A 250 18.54 -27.28 2.59
N LEU A 251 17.62 -28.26 2.67
CA LEU A 251 16.21 -28.01 2.93
C LEU A 251 16.01 -27.33 4.29
N ALA A 252 16.67 -27.81 5.34
CA ALA A 252 16.60 -27.21 6.68
C ALA A 252 17.11 -25.77 6.68
N CYS A 253 18.19 -25.48 5.97
CA CYS A 253 18.72 -24.11 5.84
C CYS A 253 17.73 -23.18 5.11
N VAL A 254 17.11 -23.64 4.02
CA VAL A 254 16.09 -22.85 3.29
C VAL A 254 14.87 -22.59 4.17
N VAL A 255 14.30 -23.64 4.77
CA VAL A 255 13.10 -23.54 5.62
C VAL A 255 13.36 -22.61 6.80
N GLY A 256 14.49 -22.79 7.49
CA GLY A 256 14.84 -21.92 8.61
C GLY A 256 15.11 -20.48 8.18
N ALA A 257 15.76 -20.25 7.03
CA ALA A 257 16.02 -18.89 6.54
C ALA A 257 14.71 -18.16 6.22
N VAL A 258 13.78 -18.84 5.56
CA VAL A 258 12.44 -18.30 5.25
C VAL A 258 11.66 -18.03 6.53
N ALA A 259 11.64 -18.97 7.48
CA ALA A 259 10.92 -18.81 8.74
C ALA A 259 11.46 -17.61 9.56
N LEU A 260 12.79 -17.46 9.63
CA LEU A 260 13.41 -16.35 10.34
C LEU A 260 13.20 -15.01 9.62
N ALA A 261 13.22 -14.98 8.29
CA ALA A 261 12.90 -13.78 7.53
C ALA A 261 11.44 -13.33 7.71
N GLU A 262 10.50 -14.27 7.71
CA GLU A 262 9.08 -14.01 7.98
C GLU A 262 8.87 -13.44 9.39
N GLN A 263 9.51 -14.08 10.39
CA GLN A 263 9.47 -13.59 11.76
C GLN A 263 10.11 -12.20 11.86
N ALA A 264 11.24 -11.95 11.19
CA ALA A 264 11.88 -10.64 11.18
C ALA A 264 10.95 -9.55 10.65
N LEU A 265 10.26 -9.83 9.53
CA LEU A 265 9.30 -8.89 8.94
C LEU A 265 8.15 -8.56 9.90
N THR A 266 7.70 -9.51 10.72
CA THR A 266 6.63 -9.29 11.71
C THR A 266 6.97 -8.17 12.70
N TRP A 267 8.26 -8.00 12.99
CA TRP A 267 8.80 -6.96 13.84
C TRP A 267 9.30 -5.75 13.05
N THR A 268 8.70 -5.43 11.90
CA THR A 268 9.03 -4.21 11.13
C THR A 268 7.76 -3.49 10.72
N ALA A 269 7.84 -2.16 10.57
CA ALA A 269 6.72 -1.36 10.07
C ALA A 269 6.28 -1.85 8.67
N THR A 270 7.25 -2.16 7.81
CA THR A 270 7.00 -2.73 6.48
C THR A 270 6.24 -4.05 6.55
N GLY A 271 6.68 -5.00 7.38
CA GLY A 271 5.97 -6.28 7.50
C GLY A 271 4.63 -6.17 8.21
N LEU A 272 4.38 -5.15 9.03
CA LEU A 272 3.03 -4.84 9.52
C LEU A 272 2.15 -4.28 8.40
N SER A 273 2.68 -3.36 7.58
CA SER A 273 1.95 -2.81 6.44
C SER A 273 1.65 -3.86 5.35
N LEU A 274 2.56 -4.81 5.11
CA LEU A 274 2.41 -5.84 4.06
C LEU A 274 1.27 -6.83 4.30
N VAL A 275 0.83 -7.01 5.56
CA VAL A 275 -0.32 -7.85 5.92
C VAL A 275 -1.50 -7.02 6.40
N GLY A 276 -1.46 -5.71 6.17
CA GLY A 276 -2.59 -4.88 6.52
C GLY A 276 -2.86 -4.72 7.98
N VAL A 277 -1.80 -4.46 8.75
CA VAL A 277 -1.94 -3.96 10.11
C VAL A 277 -1.55 -2.49 10.04
N SER A 278 -2.57 -1.62 9.96
CA SER A 278 -2.33 -0.17 10.03
C SER A 278 -1.54 0.19 11.31
N SER A 279 -0.79 1.29 11.27
CA SER A 279 -0.05 1.78 12.44
C SER A 279 -0.95 2.14 13.64
N ARG A 280 -2.26 2.32 13.42
CA ARG A 280 -3.26 2.51 14.50
C ARG A 280 -3.59 1.18 15.20
N THR A 281 -3.63 0.09 14.44
CA THR A 281 -3.88 -1.27 14.92
C THR A 281 -2.71 -1.83 15.72
N ALA A 282 -1.48 -1.35 15.49
CA ALA A 282 -0.31 -1.73 16.28
C ALA A 282 -0.31 -1.12 17.70
N ALA A 283 -1.13 -0.10 17.97
CA ALA A 283 -1.23 0.58 19.27
C ALA A 283 -2.55 0.28 20.02
N ALA A 284 -3.56 -0.29 19.36
CA ALA A 284 -4.83 -0.68 19.98
C ALA A 284 -5.22 -2.11 19.55
N PRO A 285 -5.67 -2.98 20.46
CA PRO A 285 -6.15 -4.31 20.13
C PRO A 285 -7.54 -4.21 19.51
N ALA A 286 -7.63 -3.73 18.27
CA ALA A 286 -8.84 -3.81 17.45
C ALA A 286 -8.48 -4.50 16.13
N PRO A 287 -9.16 -5.59 15.74
CA PRO A 287 -8.91 -6.25 14.47
C PRO A 287 -9.56 -5.43 13.33
N GLY A 288 -8.83 -5.20 12.23
CA GLY A 288 -9.40 -4.72 10.97
C GLY A 288 -8.73 -3.46 10.41
N ALA A 289 -7.75 -3.63 9.51
CA ALA A 289 -7.57 -2.86 8.27
C ALA A 289 -6.15 -3.02 7.67
N ALA A 290 -6.05 -3.73 6.52
CA ALA A 290 -5.49 -3.24 5.23
C ALA A 290 -4.67 -4.24 4.35
N ASP A 291 -5.23 -5.34 3.84
CA ASP A 291 -4.75 -5.93 2.56
C ASP A 291 -5.83 -5.58 1.53
N ASP A 292 -5.60 -4.75 0.51
CA ASP A 292 -6.68 -4.30 -0.41
C ASP A 292 -7.45 -5.45 -1.06
N LEU A 293 -6.82 -6.62 -1.22
CA LEU A 293 -7.52 -7.84 -1.68
C LEU A 293 -8.10 -8.65 -0.52
N GLY A 294 -7.44 -8.66 0.63
CA GLY A 294 -7.95 -9.28 1.85
C GLY A 294 -9.17 -8.57 2.43
N THR A 295 -9.21 -7.24 2.40
CA THR A 295 -10.34 -6.39 2.81
C THR A 295 -11.49 -6.51 1.83
N ALA A 296 -11.24 -6.55 0.51
CA ALA A 296 -12.29 -6.82 -0.46
C ALA A 296 -12.92 -8.20 -0.25
N PHE A 297 -12.12 -9.26 -0.02
CA PHE A 297 -12.69 -10.57 0.29
C PHE A 297 -13.34 -10.64 1.66
N HIS A 298 -12.80 -9.95 2.67
CA HIS A 298 -13.40 -9.87 4.00
C HIS A 298 -14.74 -9.12 3.97
N SER A 299 -14.84 -8.03 3.20
CA SER A 299 -16.09 -7.31 3.02
C SER A 299 -17.13 -8.15 2.28
N PHE A 300 -16.73 -8.92 1.25
CA PHE A 300 -17.63 -9.88 0.58
C PHE A 300 -18.08 -11.01 1.53
N GLU A 301 -17.17 -11.56 2.32
CA GLU A 301 -17.47 -12.57 3.34
C GLU A 301 -18.46 -12.01 4.39
N ALA A 302 -18.24 -10.79 4.86
CA ALA A 302 -19.13 -10.11 5.79
C ALA A 302 -20.53 -9.88 5.19
N LEU A 303 -20.59 -9.43 3.93
CA LEU A 303 -21.80 -9.24 3.14
C LEU A 303 -22.60 -10.54 2.98
N GLU A 304 -21.95 -11.62 2.57
CA GLU A 304 -22.62 -12.81 2.10
C GLU A 304 -22.76 -13.92 3.14
N HIS A 305 -21.84 -14.01 4.11
CA HIS A 305 -21.80 -15.11 5.07
C HIS A 305 -21.99 -14.67 6.51
N THR A 306 -21.24 -13.68 7.00
CA THR A 306 -21.36 -13.26 8.41
C THR A 306 -22.75 -12.74 8.69
N ARG A 307 -23.24 -11.83 7.83
CA ARG A 307 -24.63 -11.38 7.88
C ARG A 307 -25.10 -10.95 9.28
N GLN A 308 -24.20 -10.48 10.13
CA GLN A 308 -24.53 -10.01 11.47
C GLN A 308 -24.37 -8.51 11.50
N PHE A 309 -25.46 -7.83 11.83
CA PHE A 309 -25.40 -6.42 12.14
C PHE A 309 -24.41 -6.18 13.27
N GLN A 310 -23.57 -5.17 13.11
CA GLN A 310 -22.58 -4.83 14.11
C GLN A 310 -23.10 -3.75 15.07
N ARG A 311 -22.45 -3.66 16.23
CA ARG A 311 -22.61 -2.54 17.14
C ARG A 311 -21.56 -1.50 16.77
N TYR A 312 -22.01 -0.27 16.55
CA TYR A 312 -21.11 0.88 16.35
C TYR A 312 -20.10 0.98 17.53
N PRO A 313 -18.81 1.33 17.30
CA PRO A 313 -18.18 1.83 16.06
C PRO A 313 -17.47 0.76 15.23
N ILE A 314 -17.80 -0.53 15.40
CA ILE A 314 -17.08 -1.59 14.67
C ILE A 314 -17.28 -1.39 13.16
N GLN A 315 -16.16 -1.41 12.45
CA GLN A 315 -16.07 -1.20 11.00
C GLN A 315 -16.31 -2.55 10.31
N ASP A 316 -16.85 -2.52 9.09
CA ASP A 316 -17.03 -3.65 8.13
C ASP A 316 -18.47 -4.07 7.85
N TYR A 317 -19.47 -3.67 8.64
CA TYR A 317 -20.88 -3.98 8.36
C TYR A 317 -21.85 -2.91 8.86
N PRO A 318 -23.05 -2.75 8.25
CA PRO A 318 -24.04 -1.80 8.75
C PRO A 318 -24.50 -2.11 10.18
N VAL A 319 -24.89 -1.05 10.88
CA VAL A 319 -25.57 -1.15 12.18
C VAL A 319 -26.98 -1.70 11.97
N ALA A 320 -27.47 -2.49 12.91
CA ALA A 320 -28.84 -3.03 12.89
C ALA A 320 -29.84 -1.87 12.75
N PRO A 321 -30.71 -1.86 11.73
CA PRO A 321 -31.72 -0.83 11.64
C PRO A 321 -32.66 -0.95 12.85
N PRO A 322 -33.02 0.16 13.51
CA PRO A 322 -34.00 0.14 14.59
C PRO A 322 -35.38 -0.30 14.05
N PRO A 323 -36.32 -0.70 14.93
CA PRO A 323 -37.70 -0.92 14.54
C PRO A 323 -38.31 0.29 13.82
N ARG A 324 -39.27 0.04 12.94
CA ARG A 324 -39.94 1.10 12.18
C ARG A 324 -40.74 2.00 13.11
N SER A 325 -40.42 3.29 13.08
CA SER A 325 -41.05 4.30 13.94
C SER A 325 -41.88 5.33 13.17
N ALA A 326 -41.81 5.34 11.84
CA ALA A 326 -42.46 6.33 11.00
C ALA A 326 -43.11 5.71 9.76
N ALA A 327 -44.02 6.47 9.13
CA ALA A 327 -44.72 6.05 7.92
C ALA A 327 -43.81 5.99 6.71
N ILE A 328 -42.81 6.87 6.62
CA ILE A 328 -41.78 6.87 5.59
C ILE A 328 -40.44 6.51 6.24
N ARG A 329 -39.70 5.58 5.65
CA ARG A 329 -38.35 5.21 6.06
C ARG A 329 -37.36 5.46 4.92
N ILE A 330 -36.30 6.17 5.25
CA ILE A 330 -35.16 6.45 4.38
C ILE A 330 -33.96 5.63 4.85
N ALA A 331 -33.34 4.88 3.95
CA ALA A 331 -32.02 4.28 4.19
C ALA A 331 -30.93 5.10 3.51
N ALA A 332 -30.03 5.65 4.33
CA ALA A 332 -28.81 6.31 3.88
C ALA A 332 -27.72 5.25 3.66
N VAL A 333 -27.31 5.04 2.41
CA VAL A 333 -26.24 4.09 2.04
C VAL A 333 -25.06 4.84 1.42
N GLY A 334 -23.85 4.34 1.62
CA GLY A 334 -22.64 4.98 1.11
C GLY A 334 -21.36 4.48 1.76
N GLY A 335 -20.27 5.18 1.48
CA GLY A 335 -18.95 4.92 2.04
C GLY A 335 -18.74 5.50 3.45
N SER A 336 -17.50 5.87 3.74
CA SER A 336 -17.06 6.41 5.05
C SER A 336 -17.80 7.67 5.47
N SER A 337 -18.04 8.61 4.56
CA SER A 337 -18.76 9.86 4.84
C SER A 337 -20.23 9.66 5.18
N THR A 338 -20.81 8.50 4.86
CA THR A 338 -22.15 8.10 5.33
C THR A 338 -22.06 7.31 6.62
N ALA A 339 -21.14 6.35 6.69
CA ALA A 339 -20.97 5.41 7.80
C ALA A 339 -20.49 6.05 9.11
N GLY A 340 -19.72 7.12 8.97
CA GLY A 340 -18.97 7.74 10.04
C GLY A 340 -17.58 7.19 10.28
N ALA A 341 -16.92 6.71 9.23
CA ALA A 341 -15.53 6.29 9.38
C ALA A 341 -14.62 7.51 9.64
N TYR A 342 -13.57 7.32 10.44
CA TYR A 342 -12.59 8.33 10.88
C TYR A 342 -13.07 9.41 11.86
N GLN A 343 -14.38 9.62 12.03
CA GLN A 343 -14.92 10.69 12.87
C GLN A 343 -15.82 10.11 13.98
N ASN A 344 -15.24 9.93 15.16
CA ASN A 344 -15.93 9.78 16.45
C ASN A 344 -16.75 8.50 16.72
N ASP A 345 -16.82 8.18 18.00
CA ASP A 345 -17.61 7.09 18.59
C ASP A 345 -19.14 7.37 18.59
N ASP A 346 -19.61 8.26 17.70
CA ASP A 346 -20.97 8.78 17.69
C ASP A 346 -21.53 8.95 16.26
N ILE A 347 -22.49 8.09 15.91
CA ILE A 347 -23.15 8.07 14.59
C ILE A 347 -24.11 9.26 14.39
N ASP A 348 -24.48 9.98 15.47
CA ASP A 348 -25.43 11.09 15.42
C ASP A 348 -24.82 12.38 14.84
N GLN A 349 -23.52 12.34 14.52
CA GLN A 349 -22.76 13.48 14.00
C GLN A 349 -22.75 13.57 12.47
N PHE A 350 -23.28 12.55 11.78
CA PHE A 350 -23.25 12.41 10.33
C PHE A 350 -24.51 12.90 9.65
N TRP A 351 -24.40 13.11 8.34
CA TRP A 351 -25.50 13.63 7.53
C TRP A 351 -26.81 12.82 7.63
N PRO A 352 -26.83 11.49 7.84
CA PRO A 352 -28.10 10.77 8.02
C PRO A 352 -28.84 11.18 9.29
N ALA A 353 -28.12 11.45 10.39
CA ALA A 353 -28.70 11.91 11.64
C ALA A 353 -29.16 13.37 11.54
N ASP A 354 -28.43 14.21 10.80
CA ASP A 354 -28.91 15.55 10.44
C ASP A 354 -30.19 15.50 9.61
N LEU A 355 -30.25 14.59 8.63
CA LEU A 355 -31.41 14.42 7.78
C LEU A 355 -32.64 13.98 8.58
N ASP A 356 -32.48 13.04 9.52
CA ASP A 356 -33.53 12.60 10.45
C ASP A 356 -34.12 13.79 11.21
N ARG A 357 -33.24 14.61 11.80
CA ARG A 357 -33.64 15.82 12.54
C ARG A 357 -34.34 16.86 11.67
N ILE A 358 -33.90 17.03 10.42
CA ILE A 358 -34.47 18.04 9.48
C ILE A 358 -35.85 17.61 8.96
N LEU A 359 -36.07 16.31 8.74
CA LEU A 359 -37.34 15.79 8.23
C LEU A 359 -38.38 15.59 9.33
N GLY A 360 -37.95 15.41 10.58
CA GLY A 360 -38.85 15.32 11.73
C GLY A 360 -39.55 13.96 11.85
N PRO A 361 -40.48 13.82 12.79
CA PRO A 361 -40.96 12.51 13.27
C PRO A 361 -41.80 11.71 12.27
N GLU A 362 -42.25 12.32 11.18
CA GLU A 362 -43.03 11.64 10.13
C GLU A 362 -42.16 10.80 9.20
N VAL A 363 -40.84 11.01 9.24
CA VAL A 363 -39.84 10.29 8.47
C VAL A 363 -38.81 9.69 9.41
N GLN A 364 -38.47 8.42 9.22
CA GLN A 364 -37.38 7.76 9.91
C GLN A 364 -36.19 7.63 8.97
N VAL A 365 -35.03 8.17 9.33
CA VAL A 365 -33.79 7.99 8.58
C VAL A 365 -32.89 7.01 9.32
N ILE A 366 -32.44 5.96 8.61
CA ILE A 366 -31.50 4.97 9.15
C ILE A 366 -30.17 5.07 8.43
N ASN A 367 -29.07 5.11 9.19
CA ASN A 367 -27.72 5.06 8.64
C ASN A 367 -27.34 3.62 8.34
N GLN A 368 -27.07 3.31 7.08
CA GLN A 368 -26.65 2.00 6.57
C GLN A 368 -25.35 2.13 5.74
N GLY A 369 -24.58 3.20 5.94
CA GLY A 369 -23.26 3.36 5.34
C GLY A 369 -22.21 2.49 6.02
N VAL A 370 -21.17 2.13 5.27
CA VAL A 370 -19.97 1.45 5.82
C VAL A 370 -18.70 2.03 5.17
N GLY A 371 -17.66 2.23 5.98
CA GLY A 371 -16.36 2.69 5.48
C GLY A 371 -15.83 1.83 4.33
N GLY A 372 -15.36 2.47 3.26
CA GLY A 372 -14.79 1.78 2.09
C GLY A 372 -15.80 1.10 1.16
N TRP A 373 -17.11 1.18 1.44
CA TRP A 373 -18.11 0.59 0.54
C TRP A 373 -18.17 1.29 -0.82
N THR A 374 -18.34 0.45 -1.84
CA THR A 374 -18.52 0.81 -3.25
C THR A 374 -19.96 0.54 -3.67
N SER A 375 -20.37 0.96 -4.87
CA SER A 375 -21.69 0.63 -5.44
C SER A 375 -21.96 -0.88 -5.50
N LEU A 376 -20.93 -1.70 -5.70
CA LEU A 376 -21.05 -3.17 -5.67
C LEU A 376 -21.45 -3.66 -4.27
N HIS A 377 -20.80 -3.16 -3.22
CA HIS A 377 -21.12 -3.55 -1.84
C HIS A 377 -22.55 -3.18 -1.47
N VAL A 378 -22.95 -1.94 -1.79
CA VAL A 378 -24.31 -1.46 -1.53
C VAL A 378 -25.34 -2.32 -2.26
N ARG A 379 -25.10 -2.65 -3.53
CA ARG A 379 -25.98 -3.55 -4.30
C ARG A 379 -26.12 -4.91 -3.61
N ARG A 380 -25.01 -5.60 -3.31
CA ARG A 380 -25.04 -6.93 -2.69
C ARG A 380 -25.70 -6.92 -1.31
N TYR A 381 -25.46 -5.87 -0.54
CA TYR A 381 -26.13 -5.65 0.73
C TYR A 381 -27.65 -5.58 0.54
N LEU A 382 -28.13 -4.72 -0.35
CA LEU A 382 -29.57 -4.56 -0.58
C LEU A 382 -30.20 -5.82 -1.18
N GLU A 383 -29.55 -6.50 -2.13
CA GLU A 383 -30.04 -7.77 -2.69
C GLU A 383 -30.33 -8.82 -1.60
N THR A 384 -29.61 -8.79 -0.48
CA THR A 384 -29.76 -9.76 0.60
C THR A 384 -30.52 -9.22 1.82
N ARG A 385 -30.66 -7.90 1.97
CA ARG A 385 -31.14 -7.26 3.21
C ARG A 385 -32.25 -6.23 3.04
N GLN A 386 -32.72 -5.99 1.83
CA GLN A 386 -33.76 -5.00 1.61
C GLN A 386 -35.02 -5.23 2.46
N ASP A 387 -35.38 -6.49 2.75
CA ASP A 387 -36.51 -6.81 3.64
C ASP A 387 -36.30 -6.36 5.09
N ILE A 388 -35.06 -6.36 5.58
CA ILE A 388 -34.73 -5.93 6.95
C ILE A 388 -34.56 -4.42 7.01
N VAL A 389 -33.95 -3.84 5.98
CA VAL A 389 -33.80 -2.39 5.83
C VAL A 389 -35.19 -1.73 5.72
N ASP A 390 -36.10 -2.34 4.95
CA ASP A 390 -37.50 -1.93 4.78
C ASP A 390 -37.67 -0.44 4.44
N ALA A 391 -36.80 0.11 3.60
CA ALA A 391 -36.85 1.51 3.22
C ALA A 391 -37.80 1.76 2.04
N ASP A 392 -38.55 2.85 2.10
CA ASP A 392 -39.35 3.37 0.97
C ASP A 392 -38.48 4.22 0.04
N ILE A 393 -37.43 4.83 0.60
CA ILE A 393 -36.48 5.67 -0.13
C ILE A 393 -35.06 5.23 0.23
N ILE A 394 -34.23 5.01 -0.78
CA ILE A 394 -32.78 4.89 -0.60
C ILE A 394 -32.13 6.20 -1.03
N VAL A 395 -31.25 6.72 -0.18
CA VAL A 395 -30.35 7.83 -0.54
C VAL A 395 -28.94 7.26 -0.62
N ALA A 396 -28.38 7.20 -1.82
CA ALA A 396 -27.07 6.61 -2.10
C ALA A 396 -26.02 7.69 -2.37
N TYR A 397 -25.21 7.99 -1.35
CA TYR A 397 -24.06 8.89 -1.44
C TYR A 397 -22.81 8.07 -1.78
N LEU A 398 -22.40 8.09 -3.05
CA LEU A 398 -21.40 7.17 -3.60
C LEU A 398 -20.50 7.83 -4.66
N GLY A 399 -19.31 7.25 -4.85
CA GLY A 399 -18.51 7.37 -6.05
C GLY A 399 -16.99 7.45 -5.84
N HIS A 400 -16.52 7.99 -4.70
CA HIS A 400 -15.11 8.06 -4.33
C HIS A 400 -14.46 6.68 -4.33
N ASN A 401 -15.05 5.71 -3.59
CA ASN A 401 -14.49 4.36 -3.50
C ASN A 401 -14.60 3.55 -4.80
N ASP A 402 -15.51 3.93 -5.70
CA ASP A 402 -15.65 3.27 -7.00
C ASP A 402 -14.51 3.70 -7.94
N LEU A 403 -14.26 5.00 -8.03
CA LEU A 403 -13.34 5.59 -9.00
C LEU A 403 -11.91 5.76 -8.50
N LEU A 404 -11.73 6.16 -7.25
CA LEU A 404 -10.44 6.61 -6.72
C LEU A 404 -9.73 5.54 -5.90
N THR A 405 -10.42 4.47 -5.52
CA THR A 405 -9.77 3.27 -4.99
C THR A 405 -9.15 2.50 -6.16
N GLU A 406 -7.83 2.43 -6.18
CA GLU A 406 -7.11 1.60 -7.13
C GLU A 406 -7.19 0.12 -6.73
N SER A 407 -7.48 -0.73 -7.70
CA SER A 407 -7.48 -2.18 -7.51
C SER A 407 -6.74 -2.88 -8.64
N PRO A 408 -5.99 -3.95 -8.36
CA PRO A 408 -5.35 -4.76 -9.40
C PRO A 408 -6.36 -5.48 -10.31
N ARG A 409 -7.63 -5.57 -9.88
CA ARG A 409 -8.76 -6.09 -10.67
C ARG A 409 -10.06 -5.39 -10.26
N PRO A 410 -10.99 -5.14 -11.19
CA PRO A 410 -12.34 -4.68 -10.84
C PRO A 410 -12.98 -5.57 -9.78
N TYR A 411 -13.64 -4.96 -8.79
CA TYR A 411 -14.25 -5.65 -7.65
C TYR A 411 -15.32 -6.64 -8.09
N ARG A 412 -16.00 -6.41 -9.22
CA ARG A 412 -16.90 -7.40 -9.84
C ARG A 412 -16.20 -8.73 -10.11
N GLN A 413 -15.01 -8.69 -10.73
CA GLN A 413 -14.24 -9.89 -11.04
C GLN A 413 -13.70 -10.55 -9.76
N LEU A 414 -13.28 -9.75 -8.78
CA LEU A 414 -12.86 -10.26 -7.47
C LEU A 414 -14.02 -11.00 -6.78
N TYR A 415 -15.19 -10.38 -6.77
CA TYR A 415 -16.41 -10.95 -6.21
C TYR A 415 -16.81 -12.25 -6.92
N GLU A 416 -16.84 -12.28 -8.25
CA GLU A 416 -17.13 -13.49 -9.03
C GLU A 416 -16.14 -14.63 -8.73
N THR A 417 -14.85 -14.30 -8.63
CA THR A 417 -13.80 -15.27 -8.28
C THR A 417 -14.00 -15.84 -6.88
N TRP A 418 -14.39 -14.99 -5.93
CA TRP A 418 -14.71 -15.38 -4.55
C TRP A 418 -15.98 -16.23 -4.49
N ALA A 419 -17.06 -15.78 -5.15
CA ALA A 419 -18.38 -16.43 -5.17
C ALA A 419 -18.37 -17.79 -5.89
N ALA A 420 -17.46 -18.00 -6.84
CA ALA A 420 -17.23 -19.31 -7.48
C ALA A 420 -16.64 -20.38 -6.53
N GLY A 421 -16.62 -20.12 -5.21
CA GLY A 421 -16.22 -21.06 -4.18
C GLY A 421 -14.70 -21.15 -3.99
N GLY A 422 -13.95 -20.24 -4.62
CA GLY A 422 -12.51 -20.23 -4.55
C GLY A 422 -11.88 -21.47 -5.22
N SER A 423 -11.17 -21.27 -6.31
CA SER A 423 -10.22 -22.30 -6.78
C SER A 423 -9.33 -22.74 -5.60
N PRO A 424 -8.79 -23.97 -5.52
CA PRO A 424 -7.78 -24.34 -4.51
C PRO A 424 -6.65 -23.30 -4.34
N SER A 425 -6.41 -22.51 -5.39
CA SER A 425 -5.56 -21.33 -5.36
C SER A 425 -5.97 -20.22 -4.37
N THR A 426 -7.25 -19.99 -4.06
CA THR A 426 -7.68 -18.98 -3.06
C THR A 426 -7.49 -19.47 -1.64
N ALA A 427 -7.69 -20.76 -1.34
CA ALA A 427 -7.36 -21.33 -0.03
C ALA A 427 -5.85 -21.24 0.24
N ILE A 428 -5.05 -21.60 -0.76
CA ILE A 428 -3.59 -21.41 -0.72
C ILE A 428 -3.22 -19.93 -0.64
N SER A 429 -3.87 -19.06 -1.42
CA SER A 429 -3.60 -17.62 -1.37
C SER A 429 -4.01 -16.98 -0.04
N ARG A 430 -5.03 -17.51 0.65
CA ARG A 430 -5.42 -17.09 1.99
C ARG A 430 -4.36 -17.51 3.01
N LEU A 431 -3.94 -18.78 2.98
CA LEU A 431 -2.85 -19.28 3.84
C LEU A 431 -1.52 -18.53 3.59
N LEU A 432 -1.22 -18.23 2.33
CA LEU A 432 -0.03 -17.47 1.95
C LEU A 432 -0.22 -15.96 2.20
N GLY A 433 -1.45 -15.47 2.25
CA GLY A 433 -1.77 -14.06 2.47
C GLY A 433 -1.30 -13.56 3.83
N ASP A 434 -1.30 -14.45 4.82
CA ASP A 434 -0.76 -14.19 6.17
C ASP A 434 0.77 -14.24 6.23
N VAL A 435 1.43 -14.69 5.16
CA VAL A 435 2.89 -14.77 5.05
C VAL A 435 3.42 -13.49 4.41
N ARG A 436 4.08 -12.64 5.20
CA ARG A 436 4.63 -11.34 4.77
C ARG A 436 5.61 -11.47 3.63
N LEU A 437 6.43 -12.52 3.63
CA LEU A 437 7.39 -12.77 2.57
C LEU A 437 6.68 -13.10 1.23
N TYR A 438 5.56 -13.82 1.29
CA TYR A 438 4.74 -14.05 0.11
C TYR A 438 4.11 -12.75 -0.38
N GLN A 439 3.57 -11.92 0.51
CA GLN A 439 3.01 -10.62 0.13
C GLN A 439 4.07 -9.71 -0.48
N LEU A 440 5.27 -9.62 0.12
CA LEU A 440 6.40 -8.89 -0.45
C LEU A 440 6.74 -9.37 -1.86
N LEU A 441 6.85 -10.69 -2.06
CA LEU A 441 7.12 -11.28 -3.36
C LEU A 441 5.99 -11.00 -4.35
N ARG A 442 4.74 -11.15 -3.93
CA ARG A 442 3.55 -10.92 -4.73
C ARG A 442 3.47 -9.47 -5.22
N PHE A 443 3.61 -8.50 -4.32
CA PHE A 443 3.61 -7.08 -4.67
C PHE A 443 4.81 -6.72 -5.56
N SER A 444 5.98 -7.33 -5.30
CA SER A 444 7.12 -7.20 -6.20
C SER A 444 6.77 -7.72 -7.59
N ILE A 445 6.21 -8.93 -7.72
CA ILE A 445 5.79 -9.49 -9.02
C ILE A 445 4.73 -8.63 -9.71
N GLN A 446 3.74 -8.12 -8.98
CA GLN A 446 2.70 -7.27 -9.53
C GLN A 446 3.28 -5.95 -10.08
N ALA A 447 4.18 -5.32 -9.33
CA ALA A 447 4.90 -4.12 -9.78
C ALA A 447 5.71 -4.40 -11.06
N LEU A 448 6.31 -5.58 -11.20
CA LEU A 448 7.10 -5.97 -12.37
C LEU A 448 6.29 -6.30 -13.60
N VAL A 449 5.18 -7.01 -13.40
CA VAL A 449 4.27 -7.38 -14.48
C VAL A 449 3.52 -6.16 -14.98
N GLY A 450 3.55 -5.04 -14.22
CA GLY A 450 2.80 -3.84 -14.54
C GLY A 450 1.32 -4.17 -14.63
N VAL A 451 0.82 -5.00 -13.69
CA VAL A 451 -0.62 -5.28 -13.60
C VAL A 451 -1.28 -3.94 -13.37
N GLY A 452 -1.84 -3.36 -14.44
CA GLY A 452 -2.42 -2.04 -14.40
C GLY A 452 -3.44 -1.98 -13.27
N THR A 453 -3.25 -1.05 -12.35
CA THR A 453 -4.30 -0.72 -11.39
C THR A 453 -5.37 0.04 -12.15
N GLY A 454 -6.63 -0.31 -11.89
CA GLY A 454 -7.79 0.39 -12.40
C GLY A 454 -8.69 0.84 -11.25
N PRO A 455 -9.77 1.57 -11.55
CA PRO A 455 -10.78 1.87 -10.54
C PRO A 455 -11.34 0.55 -9.97
N ALA A 456 -11.56 0.52 -8.66
CA ALA A 456 -12.14 -0.61 -7.95
C ALA A 456 -13.49 -1.01 -8.57
N VAL A 457 -14.30 -0.04 -8.97
CA VAL A 457 -15.53 -0.27 -9.75
C VAL A 457 -15.52 0.65 -10.97
N PRO A 458 -15.18 0.12 -12.17
CA PRO A 458 -15.30 0.86 -13.41
C PRO A 458 -16.70 1.45 -13.62
N LEU A 459 -16.80 2.61 -14.30
CA LEU A 459 -18.09 3.28 -14.53
C LEU A 459 -19.21 2.40 -15.08
N PRO A 460 -18.97 1.51 -16.09
CA PRO A 460 -20.01 0.59 -16.55
C PRO A 460 -20.51 -0.33 -15.44
N ASP A 461 -19.60 -0.88 -14.63
CA ASP A 461 -19.96 -1.75 -13.51
C ASP A 461 -20.73 -0.98 -12.44
N ALA A 462 -20.34 0.27 -12.15
CA ALA A 462 -21.05 1.14 -11.22
C ALA A 462 -22.47 1.45 -11.70
N ARG A 463 -22.64 1.78 -12.99
CA ARG A 463 -23.96 2.02 -13.61
C ARG A 463 -24.86 0.80 -13.46
N ASP A 464 -24.35 -0.39 -13.83
CA ASP A 464 -25.10 -1.65 -13.67
C ASP A 464 -25.52 -1.88 -12.22
N ASN A 465 -24.64 -1.54 -11.26
CA ASN A 465 -24.93 -1.72 -9.84
C ASN A 465 -26.04 -0.79 -9.36
N LEU A 466 -25.97 0.49 -9.73
CA LEU A 466 -26.99 1.49 -9.38
C LEU A 466 -28.33 1.20 -10.06
N GLN A 467 -28.31 0.73 -11.31
CA GLN A 467 -29.52 0.28 -12.00
C GLN A 467 -30.15 -0.92 -11.29
N ALA A 468 -29.36 -1.91 -10.86
CA ALA A 468 -29.88 -3.04 -10.09
C ALA A 468 -30.50 -2.60 -8.75
N ILE A 469 -29.92 -1.60 -8.08
CA ILE A 469 -30.49 -0.99 -6.86
C ILE A 469 -31.82 -0.29 -7.16
N ALA A 470 -31.91 0.46 -8.25
CA ALA A 470 -33.15 1.09 -8.68
C ALA A 470 -34.25 0.05 -8.95
N GLU A 471 -33.93 -1.03 -9.68
CA GLU A 471 -34.85 -2.13 -9.95
C GLU A 471 -35.31 -2.86 -8.68
N LEU A 472 -34.42 -3.04 -7.70
CA LEU A 472 -34.76 -3.57 -6.37
C LEU A 472 -35.78 -2.69 -5.66
N GLN A 473 -35.60 -1.37 -5.68
CA GLN A 473 -36.53 -0.42 -5.06
C GLN A 473 -37.87 -0.35 -5.78
N ARG A 474 -37.84 -0.29 -7.11
CA ARG A 474 -39.04 -0.28 -7.96
C ARG A 474 -40.00 -1.43 -7.66
N ARG A 475 -39.45 -2.64 -7.48
CA ARG A 475 -40.25 -3.85 -7.17
C ARG A 475 -41.06 -3.74 -5.87
N ARG A 476 -40.68 -2.84 -4.97
CA ARG A 476 -41.39 -2.55 -3.72
C ARG A 476 -42.22 -1.26 -3.77
N GLY A 477 -42.24 -0.57 -4.91
CA GLY A 477 -42.80 0.77 -5.02
C GLY A 477 -41.96 1.86 -4.33
N GLY A 478 -40.70 1.54 -4.00
CA GLY A 478 -39.76 2.49 -3.41
C GLY A 478 -39.08 3.38 -4.44
N ARG A 479 -38.25 4.31 -3.95
CA ARG A 479 -37.58 5.35 -4.76
C ARG A 479 -36.09 5.40 -4.44
N LEU A 480 -35.29 5.92 -5.38
CA LEU A 480 -33.84 6.03 -5.23
C LEU A 480 -33.37 7.46 -5.51
N LEU A 481 -32.75 8.10 -4.53
CA LEU A 481 -32.02 9.35 -4.72
C LEU A 481 -30.51 9.03 -4.80
N LEU A 482 -29.94 9.27 -5.98
CA LEU A 482 -28.50 9.19 -6.21
C LEU A 482 -27.85 10.52 -5.84
N VAL A 483 -26.80 10.48 -5.02
CA VAL A 483 -26.04 11.66 -4.63
C VAL A 483 -24.57 11.42 -4.94
N THR A 484 -23.99 12.23 -5.83
CA THR A 484 -22.57 12.10 -6.19
C THR A 484 -21.70 12.56 -5.02
N GLU A 485 -20.72 11.75 -4.63
CA GLU A 485 -19.77 12.10 -3.57
C GLU A 485 -18.95 13.37 -3.91
N GLY A 486 -18.79 14.25 -2.93
CA GLY A 486 -17.95 15.44 -3.06
C GLY A 486 -16.49 15.16 -2.74
N LEU A 487 -15.59 15.90 -3.39
CA LEU A 487 -14.15 15.84 -3.20
C LEU A 487 -13.57 17.24 -3.04
N SER A 488 -12.46 17.31 -2.30
CA SER A 488 -11.64 18.50 -2.15
C SER A 488 -10.17 18.16 -2.37
N PRO A 489 -9.38 19.00 -3.07
CA PRO A 489 -9.77 20.27 -3.67
C PRO A 489 -10.38 20.12 -5.07
N ASP A 490 -10.34 18.93 -5.69
CA ASP A 490 -10.71 18.73 -7.09
C ASP A 490 -12.00 17.92 -7.25
N PRO A 491 -13.18 18.58 -7.35
CA PRO A 491 -14.44 17.90 -7.62
C PRO A 491 -14.53 17.35 -9.06
N ALA A 492 -13.68 17.81 -9.99
CA ALA A 492 -13.80 17.43 -11.40
C ALA A 492 -13.53 15.94 -11.62
N ALA A 493 -12.77 15.31 -10.72
CA ALA A 493 -12.55 13.87 -10.72
C ALA A 493 -13.88 13.06 -10.63
N MET A 494 -14.92 13.63 -10.03
CA MET A 494 -16.25 12.99 -9.92
C MET A 494 -17.19 13.28 -11.08
N ALA A 495 -16.85 14.19 -11.99
CA ALA A 495 -17.74 14.58 -13.09
C ALA A 495 -18.19 13.41 -13.99
N PRO A 496 -17.33 12.42 -14.33
CA PRO A 496 -17.78 11.24 -15.08
C PRO A 496 -18.82 10.40 -14.31
N TYR A 497 -18.67 10.26 -13.00
CA TYR A 497 -19.61 9.52 -12.15
C TYR A 497 -20.95 10.26 -12.04
N GLY A 498 -20.90 11.58 -11.81
CA GLY A 498 -22.09 12.43 -11.74
C GLY A 498 -22.90 12.41 -13.03
N ARG A 499 -22.25 12.47 -14.21
CA ARG A 499 -22.94 12.33 -15.50
C ARG A 499 -23.64 10.98 -15.62
N MET A 500 -22.98 9.88 -15.24
CA MET A 500 -23.60 8.55 -15.25
C MET A 500 -24.83 8.48 -14.33
N MET A 501 -24.77 9.05 -13.13
CA MET A 501 -25.93 9.12 -12.22
C MET A 501 -27.07 9.97 -12.78
N ALA A 502 -26.76 11.12 -13.38
CA ALA A 502 -27.73 12.01 -14.00
C ALA A 502 -28.46 11.33 -15.17
N GLU A 503 -27.72 10.62 -16.04
CA GLU A 503 -28.28 9.83 -17.14
C GLU A 503 -29.22 8.73 -16.60
N LEU A 504 -28.79 7.98 -15.59
CA LEU A 504 -29.62 6.93 -14.99
C LEU A 504 -30.92 7.49 -14.36
N ALA A 505 -30.84 8.65 -13.70
CA ALA A 505 -32.01 9.33 -13.17
C ALA A 505 -32.96 9.83 -14.28
N ALA A 506 -32.43 10.33 -15.40
CA ALA A 506 -33.25 10.75 -16.54
C ALA A 506 -33.98 9.57 -17.22
N GLU A 507 -33.43 8.35 -17.12
CA GLU A 507 -33.98 7.13 -17.71
C GLU A 507 -35.07 6.46 -16.86
N SER A 508 -35.20 6.80 -15.58
CA SER A 508 -36.08 6.12 -14.63
C SER A 508 -36.91 7.10 -13.78
N PRO A 509 -38.24 7.06 -13.82
CA PRO A 509 -39.10 8.04 -13.12
C PRO A 509 -39.07 7.92 -11.58
N ASP A 510 -38.58 6.80 -11.07
CA ASP A 510 -38.43 6.48 -9.65
C ASP A 510 -37.00 6.73 -9.13
N VAL A 511 -36.13 7.29 -9.98
CA VAL A 511 -34.75 7.64 -9.65
C VAL A 511 -34.58 9.15 -9.80
N ALA A 512 -33.99 9.78 -8.79
CA ALA A 512 -33.60 11.19 -8.83
C ALA A 512 -32.10 11.32 -8.61
N TRP A 513 -31.54 12.48 -8.97
CA TRP A 513 -30.11 12.77 -8.79
C TRP A 513 -29.91 14.15 -8.16
N LEU A 514 -28.97 14.21 -7.21
CA LEU A 514 -28.43 15.44 -6.63
C LEU A 514 -26.91 15.48 -6.89
N ASP A 515 -26.44 16.58 -7.47
CA ASP A 515 -25.01 16.83 -7.69
C ASP A 515 -24.32 17.25 -6.38
N GLY A 516 -24.09 16.27 -5.50
CA GLY A 516 -23.38 16.48 -4.24
C GLY A 516 -21.95 16.98 -4.42
N ALA A 517 -21.29 16.62 -5.54
CA ALA A 517 -19.94 17.09 -5.85
C ALA A 517 -19.92 18.59 -6.13
N ALA A 518 -20.82 19.09 -6.97
CA ALA A 518 -20.94 20.53 -7.22
C ALA A 518 -21.39 21.30 -5.97
N LEU A 519 -22.33 20.73 -5.19
CA LEU A 519 -22.81 21.34 -3.94
C LEU A 519 -21.67 21.58 -2.94
N LEU A 520 -20.78 20.60 -2.76
CA LEU A 520 -19.72 20.64 -1.77
C LEU A 520 -18.45 21.35 -2.27
N ALA A 521 -18.34 21.62 -3.56
CA ALA A 521 -17.23 22.31 -4.19
C ALA A 521 -17.34 23.84 -4.21
N ASP A 522 -18.41 24.41 -3.64
CA ASP A 522 -18.65 25.86 -3.64
C ASP A 522 -17.43 26.63 -3.08
N PRO A 523 -16.72 27.43 -3.91
CA PRO A 523 -15.54 28.18 -3.47
C PRO A 523 -15.84 29.18 -2.35
N ALA A 524 -17.10 29.61 -2.21
CA ALA A 524 -17.53 30.49 -1.13
C ALA A 524 -17.57 29.76 0.23
N ARG A 525 -17.49 28.43 0.24
CA ARG A 525 -17.59 27.59 1.44
C ARG A 525 -16.29 26.82 1.66
N THR A 526 -15.38 27.40 2.44
CA THR A 526 -14.16 26.72 2.87
C THR A 526 -14.44 25.85 4.10
N GLY A 527 -13.66 24.78 4.29
CA GLY A 527 -13.70 23.98 5.52
C GLY A 527 -14.83 22.95 5.58
N LEU A 528 -15.38 22.54 4.44
CA LEU A 528 -16.40 21.49 4.35
C LEU A 528 -15.83 20.07 4.46
N PHE A 529 -14.51 19.91 4.35
CA PHE A 529 -13.82 18.62 4.40
C PHE A 529 -12.72 18.61 5.47
N LEU A 530 -12.55 17.47 6.14
CA LEU A 530 -11.40 17.20 7.01
C LEU A 530 -10.16 16.80 6.21
N ASP A 531 -10.36 16.06 5.13
CA ASP A 531 -9.33 15.64 4.18
C ASP A 531 -9.87 15.82 2.75
N ASP A 532 -9.57 14.91 1.83
CA ASP A 532 -10.00 15.00 0.44
C ASP A 532 -11.43 14.52 0.17
N CYS A 533 -12.06 13.77 1.08
CA CYS A 533 -13.42 13.24 0.87
C CYS A 533 -14.31 13.16 2.14
N HIS A 534 -13.74 13.21 3.34
CA HIS A 534 -14.50 13.16 4.59
C HIS A 534 -14.98 14.55 4.98
N LEU A 535 -16.27 14.66 5.27
CA LEU A 535 -16.92 15.94 5.52
C LEU A 535 -16.65 16.44 6.94
N THR A 536 -16.54 17.74 7.13
CA THR A 536 -16.67 18.33 8.47
C THR A 536 -18.13 18.29 8.92
N ARG A 537 -18.38 18.65 10.19
CA ARG A 537 -19.75 18.84 10.71
C ARG A 537 -20.58 19.77 9.81
N GLN A 538 -19.99 20.87 9.35
CA GLN A 538 -20.63 21.82 8.44
C GLN A 538 -20.92 21.18 7.07
N GLY A 539 -20.01 20.35 6.56
CA GLY A 539 -20.22 19.59 5.32
C GLY A 539 -21.40 18.61 5.44
N HIS A 540 -21.51 17.90 6.57
CA HIS A 540 -22.65 17.01 6.84
C HIS A 540 -23.98 17.75 6.92
N GLU A 541 -24.04 18.86 7.65
CA GLU A 541 -25.26 19.68 7.79
C GLU A 541 -25.71 20.24 6.43
N LEU A 542 -24.76 20.70 5.61
CA LEU A 542 -25.04 21.18 4.25
C LEU A 542 -25.61 20.06 3.36
N LEU A 543 -24.96 18.90 3.34
CA LEU A 543 -25.40 17.76 2.53
C LEU A 543 -26.79 17.29 2.95
N ALA A 544 -27.04 17.15 4.25
CA ALA A 544 -28.34 16.76 4.79
C ALA A 544 -29.45 17.75 4.42
N SER A 545 -29.17 19.05 4.51
CA SER A 545 -30.14 20.10 4.14
C SER A 545 -30.50 20.05 2.66
N ALA A 546 -29.51 19.87 1.78
CA ALA A 546 -29.75 19.77 0.34
C ALA A 546 -30.53 18.49 -0.03
N ILE A 547 -30.24 17.37 0.63
CA ILE A 547 -30.99 16.12 0.46
C ILE A 547 -32.45 16.31 0.91
N ALA A 548 -32.68 16.87 2.10
CA ALA A 548 -34.03 17.13 2.61
C ALA A 548 -34.85 17.99 1.67
N GLU A 549 -34.26 19.08 1.18
CA GLU A 549 -34.91 19.98 0.21
C GLU A 549 -35.24 19.25 -1.10
N THR A 550 -34.30 18.47 -1.62
CA THR A 550 -34.51 17.67 -2.84
C THR A 550 -35.67 16.70 -2.66
N LEU A 551 -35.74 15.98 -1.53
CA LEU A 551 -36.81 15.03 -1.24
C LEU A 551 -38.20 15.70 -1.15
N ARG A 552 -38.27 16.90 -0.57
CA ARG A 552 -39.51 17.69 -0.50
C ARG A 552 -39.95 18.18 -1.88
N GLN A 553 -39.03 18.71 -2.67
CA GLN A 553 -39.32 19.18 -4.04
C GLN A 553 -39.85 18.05 -4.93
N LEU A 554 -39.36 16.83 -4.73
CA LEU A 554 -39.85 15.64 -5.42
C LEU A 554 -41.20 15.13 -4.90
N GLY A 555 -41.71 15.66 -3.79
CA GLY A 555 -42.92 15.16 -3.12
C GLY A 555 -42.74 13.74 -2.58
N TRP A 556 -41.52 13.38 -2.18
CA TRP A 556 -41.21 12.06 -1.60
C TRP A 556 -41.36 12.04 -0.09
N VAL A 557 -41.26 13.20 0.54
CA VAL A 557 -41.49 13.45 1.96
C VAL A 557 -42.35 14.72 2.10
N PRO A 558 -43.08 14.88 3.22
CA PRO A 558 -43.94 16.05 3.45
C PRO A 558 -43.20 17.38 3.62
#